data_AF-A0A2W0G2Y1-F1
#
_entry.id   AF-A0A2W0G2Y1-F1
#
_cell.length_a   1.000
_cell.length_b   1.000
_cell.length_c   1.000
_cell.angle_alpha   90.00
_cell.angle_beta   90.00
_cell.angle_gamma   90.00
#
_symmetry.space_group_name_H-M   'P 1'
#
loop_
_entity.id
_entity.type
_entity.pdbx_description
1 polymer ?
#
loop_
_entity_poly.entity_id
_entity_poly.type
_entity_poly.pdbx_seq_one_letter_code
_entity_poly.pdbx_strand_id
1 'polypeptide(L)'
;MTTTIKLQWRYIDPPPMTGALADLKQWVADAGAPELESKFRELLGLVRRNGISDELVYSMSAELDALVKLRQREEFEACKRADRDGEDLERWLHGEIYNGDS
;
A
#
# COMPACT_ATOMS: atom_id res chain seq x y z
N MET A 1 -11.10 5.07 16.86
CA MET A 1 -11.39 4.22 15.67
C MET A 1 -10.18 3.36 15.45
N THR A 2 -10.32 2.06 15.64
CA THR A 2 -9.24 1.08 15.56
C THR A 2 -8.80 0.94 14.11
N THR A 3 -7.63 1.48 13.74
CA THR A 3 -6.95 1.07 12.52
C THR A 3 -6.38 -0.31 12.79
N THR A 4 -7.22 -1.33 12.63
CA THR A 4 -6.77 -2.71 12.52
C THR A 4 -5.69 -2.72 11.45
N ILE A 5 -4.44 -2.94 11.82
CA ILE A 5 -3.37 -3.26 10.87
C ILE A 5 -3.69 -4.67 10.40
N LYS A 6 -4.72 -4.82 9.57
CA LYS A 6 -4.87 -6.02 8.74
C LYS A 6 -3.63 -5.99 7.86
N LEU A 7 -2.92 -7.12 7.77
CA LEU A 7 -1.75 -7.36 6.90
C LEU A 7 -2.12 -7.21 5.41
N GLN A 8 -2.77 -6.13 5.03
CA GLN A 8 -3.33 -5.89 3.72
C GLN A 8 -2.23 -5.57 2.74
N TRP A 9 -1.18 -4.87 3.18
CA TRP A 9 -0.12 -4.40 2.29
C TRP A 9 0.93 -5.48 1.99
N ARG A 10 1.19 -6.38 2.94
CA ARG A 10 2.13 -7.51 2.76
C ARG A 10 1.82 -8.41 1.56
N TYR A 11 0.56 -8.52 1.16
CA TYR A 11 0.13 -9.38 0.04
C TYR A 11 -0.06 -8.62 -1.27
N ILE A 12 0.21 -7.31 -1.29
CA ILE A 12 0.18 -6.54 -2.54
C ILE A 12 1.49 -6.80 -3.28
N ASP A 13 1.37 -7.45 -4.44
CA ASP A 13 2.48 -7.64 -5.36
C ASP A 13 2.95 -6.30 -5.96
N PRO A 14 4.21 -6.19 -6.40
CA PRO A 14 4.71 -5.00 -7.08
C PRO A 14 3.84 -4.62 -8.29
N PRO A 15 3.67 -3.32 -8.59
CA PRO A 15 2.91 -2.91 -9.76
C PRO A 15 3.58 -3.34 -11.06
N PRO A 16 2.80 -3.43 -12.16
CA PRO A 16 3.37 -3.57 -13.49
C PRO A 16 4.26 -2.35 -13.79
N MET A 17 5.56 -2.58 -13.87
CA MET A 17 6.57 -1.54 -14.16
C MET A 17 6.62 -1.20 -15.65
N THR A 18 6.12 -2.08 -16.50
CA THR A 18 5.98 -1.87 -17.93
C THR A 18 4.55 -2.23 -18.33
N GLY A 19 3.99 -1.53 -19.32
CA GLY A 19 2.64 -1.80 -19.80
C GLY A 19 1.79 -0.54 -19.92
N ALA A 20 0.51 -0.75 -20.24
CA ALA A 20 -0.43 0.34 -20.44
C ALA A 20 -0.93 0.87 -19.08
N LEU A 21 -1.37 2.13 -19.07
CA LEU A 21 -2.06 2.72 -17.92
C LEU A 21 -3.29 1.88 -17.46
N ALA A 22 -3.88 1.11 -18.38
CA ALA A 22 -4.97 0.19 -18.09
C ALA A 22 -4.55 -0.95 -17.15
N ASP A 23 -3.35 -1.51 -17.35
CA ASP A 23 -2.82 -2.60 -16.52
C ASP A 23 -2.55 -2.10 -15.09
N LEU A 24 -1.96 -0.90 -14.98
CA LEU A 24 -1.75 -0.27 -13.68
C LEU A 24 -3.06 0.05 -12.96
N LYS A 25 -4.08 0.48 -13.70
CA LYS A 25 -5.41 0.74 -13.14
C LYS A 25 -6.07 -0.54 -12.61
N GLN A 26 -5.93 -1.66 -13.32
CA GLN A 26 -6.45 -2.96 -12.88
C GLN A 26 -5.72 -3.42 -11.61
N TRP A 27 -4.39 -3.34 -11.59
CA TRP A 27 -3.59 -3.69 -10.41
C TRP A 27 -3.99 -2.88 -9.16
N VAL A 28 -4.22 -1.57 -9.30
CA VAL A 28 -4.69 -0.72 -8.17
C VAL A 28 -6.06 -1.19 -7.65
N ALA A 29 -6.97 -1.56 -8.55
CA ALA A 29 -8.29 -2.05 -8.15
C ALA A 29 -8.21 -3.42 -7.46
N ASP A 30 -7.36 -4.31 -7.95
CA ASP A 30 -7.16 -5.65 -7.40
C ASP A 30 -6.49 -5.62 -6.02
N ALA A 31 -5.59 -4.66 -5.78
CA ALA A 31 -4.96 -4.45 -4.49
C ALA A 31 -5.96 -4.02 -3.39
N GLY A 32 -7.09 -3.40 -3.76
CA GLY A 32 -8.19 -3.07 -2.85
C GLY A 32 -7.81 -2.14 -1.67
N ALA A 33 -6.69 -1.42 -1.78
CA ALA A 33 -6.15 -0.55 -0.73
C ALA A 33 -6.58 0.92 -0.97
N PRO A 34 -7.44 1.51 -0.10
CA PRO A 34 -7.98 2.86 -0.34
C PRO A 34 -6.91 3.95 -0.47
N GLU A 35 -5.81 3.82 0.27
CA GLU A 35 -4.69 4.76 0.16
C GLU A 35 -3.96 4.65 -1.18
N LEU A 36 -3.77 3.43 -1.67
CA LEU A 36 -3.18 3.17 -2.98
C LEU A 36 -4.04 3.75 -4.10
N GLU A 37 -5.36 3.57 -4.02
CA GLU A 37 -6.32 4.19 -4.93
C GLU A 37 -6.26 5.73 -4.90
N SER A 38 -6.11 6.31 -3.70
CA SER A 38 -5.99 7.76 -3.53
C SER A 38 -4.73 8.29 -4.21
N LYS A 39 -3.57 7.68 -3.94
CA LYS A 39 -2.28 8.04 -4.56
C LYS A 39 -2.33 7.85 -6.08
N PHE A 40 -2.92 6.76 -6.57
CA PHE A 40 -3.11 6.55 -8.01
C PHE A 40 -3.94 7.66 -8.65
N ARG A 41 -5.03 8.11 -8.01
CA ARG A 41 -5.89 9.19 -8.53
C ARG A 41 -5.15 10.52 -8.61
N GLU A 42 -4.34 10.84 -7.60
CA GLU A 42 -3.48 12.02 -7.58
C GLU A 42 -2.50 12.02 -8.76
N LEU A 43 -1.75 10.91 -8.91
CA LEU A 43 -0.77 10.70 -9.96
C LEU A 43 -1.41 10.71 -11.37
N LEU A 44 -2.58 10.09 -11.52
CA LEU A 44 -3.35 10.10 -12.76
C LEU A 44 -3.76 11.53 -13.15
N GLY A 45 -4.07 12.38 -12.17
CA GLY A 45 -4.33 13.80 -12.41
C GLY A 45 -3.11 14.53 -12.99
N LEU A 46 -1.89 14.21 -12.54
CA LEU A 46 -0.65 14.77 -13.07
C LEU A 46 -0.40 14.30 -14.50
N VAL A 47 -0.52 13.00 -14.76
CA VAL A 47 -0.29 12.44 -16.10
C VAL A 47 -1.32 12.93 -17.11
N ARG A 48 -2.60 13.05 -16.74
CA ARG A 48 -3.62 13.62 -17.63
C ARG A 48 -3.35 15.07 -18.03
N ARG A 49 -2.71 15.86 -17.15
CA ARG A 49 -2.35 17.26 -17.45
C ARG A 49 -1.13 17.38 -18.36
N ASN A 50 -0.20 16.43 -18.28
CA ASN A 50 1.06 16.46 -19.03
C ASN A 50 1.05 15.60 -20.31
N GLY A 51 -0.03 14.84 -20.54
CA GLY A 51 -0.13 13.85 -21.61
C GLY A 51 0.28 12.45 -21.14
N ILE A 52 -0.36 11.42 -21.67
CA ILE A 52 -0.04 10.03 -21.31
C ILE A 52 1.16 9.59 -22.16
N SER A 53 2.29 9.32 -21.50
CA SER A 53 3.48 8.71 -22.10
C SER A 53 3.93 7.51 -21.27
N ASP A 54 4.66 6.59 -21.88
CA ASP A 54 5.20 5.40 -21.20
C ASP A 54 6.13 5.79 -20.04
N GLU A 55 6.90 6.87 -20.18
CA GLU A 55 7.77 7.41 -19.12
C GLU A 55 6.97 7.89 -17.91
N LEU A 56 5.86 8.58 -18.15
CA LEU A 56 4.98 9.06 -17.08
C LEU A 56 4.23 7.90 -16.42
N VAL A 57 3.81 6.89 -17.18
CA VAL A 57 3.21 5.67 -16.61
C VAL A 57 4.24 4.91 -15.77
N TYR A 58 5.48 4.78 -16.24
CA TYR A 58 6.57 4.18 -15.46
C TYR A 58 6.83 4.94 -14.16
N SER A 59 6.88 6.27 -14.22
CA SER A 59 7.04 7.12 -13.03
C SER A 59 5.88 6.94 -12.05
N MET A 60 4.64 6.82 -12.53
CA MET A 60 3.50 6.49 -11.68
C MET A 60 3.65 5.12 -11.01
N SER A 61 4.02 4.08 -11.76
CA SER A 61 4.25 2.74 -11.21
C SER A 61 5.32 2.77 -10.12
N ALA A 62 6.42 3.50 -10.33
CA ALA A 62 7.49 3.63 -9.33
C ALA A 62 7.05 4.31 -8.03
N GLU A 63 6.24 5.37 -8.13
CA GLU A 63 5.66 6.05 -6.96
C GLU A 63 4.70 5.15 -6.18
N LEU A 64 3.90 4.35 -6.87
CA LEU A 64 2.97 3.40 -6.26
C LEU A 64 3.72 2.23 -5.60
N ASP A 65 4.76 1.71 -6.24
CA ASP A 65 5.65 0.69 -5.67
C ASP A 65 6.33 1.19 -4.39
N ALA A 66 6.80 2.43 -4.38
CA ALA A 66 7.41 3.05 -3.20
C ALA A 66 6.42 3.12 -2.02
N LEU A 67 5.16 3.48 -2.28
CA LEU A 67 4.09 3.47 -1.27
C LEU A 67 3.84 2.07 -0.73
N VAL A 68 3.70 1.06 -1.61
CA VAL A 68 3.49 -0.33 -1.19
C VAL A 68 4.63 -0.79 -0.28
N LYS A 69 5.89 -0.58 -0.68
CA LYS A 69 7.07 -0.94 0.12
C LYS A 69 7.12 -0.23 1.47
N LEU A 70 6.74 1.05 1.51
CA LEU A 70 6.66 1.81 2.76
C LEU A 70 5.65 1.15 3.71
N ARG A 71 4.44 0.86 3.24
CA ARG A 71 3.38 0.26 4.05
C ARG A 71 3.70 -1.17 4.47
N GLN A 72 4.28 -1.98 3.59
CA GLN A 72 4.79 -3.31 3.92
C GLN A 72 5.84 -3.27 5.03
N ARG A 73 6.74 -2.30 4.98
CA ARG A 73 7.75 -2.11 6.04
C ARG A 73 7.11 -1.70 7.36
N GLU A 74 6.17 -0.77 7.34
CA GLU A 74 5.45 -0.35 8.55
C GLU A 74 4.67 -1.50 9.19
N GLU A 75 3.97 -2.32 8.38
CA GLU A 75 3.31 -3.53 8.85
C GLU A 75 4.31 -4.50 9.50
N PHE A 76 5.45 -4.74 8.85
CA PHE A 76 6.49 -5.61 9.37
C PHE A 76 7.07 -5.11 10.71
N GLU A 77 7.36 -3.81 10.81
CA GLU A 77 7.85 -3.21 12.06
C GLU A 77 6.79 -3.22 13.17
N ALA A 78 5.51 -3.09 12.83
CA ALA A 78 4.42 -3.20 13.79
C ALA A 78 4.26 -4.65 14.30
N CYS A 79 4.36 -5.65 13.40
CA CYS A 79 4.37 -7.06 13.79
C CYS A 79 5.50 -7.38 14.78
N LYS A 80 6.72 -6.91 14.49
CA LYS A 80 7.88 -7.12 15.38
C LYS A 80 7.72 -6.48 16.75
N ARG A 81 7.04 -5.32 16.82
CA ARG A 81 6.76 -4.65 18.10
C ARG A 81 5.75 -5.45 18.92
N ALA A 82 4.65 -5.88 18.31
CA ALA A 82 3.66 -6.73 18.99
C ALA A 82 4.26 -8.02 19.56
N ASP A 83 5.11 -8.71 18.76
CA ASP A 83 5.83 -9.91 19.20
C ASP A 83 6.80 -9.62 20.35
N ARG A 84 7.54 -8.51 20.28
CA ARG A 84 8.51 -8.09 21.32
C ARG A 84 7.84 -7.70 22.64
N ASP A 85 6.68 -7.05 22.56
CA ASP A 85 5.96 -6.53 23.73
C ASP A 85 5.16 -7.64 24.46
N GLY A 86 5.22 -8.89 23.96
CA GLY A 86 4.55 -10.04 24.56
C GLY A 86 3.03 -9.99 24.40
N GLU A 87 2.51 -9.12 23.55
CA GLU A 87 1.12 -9.11 23.16
C GLU A 87 0.86 -10.28 22.23
N ASP A 88 -0.19 -11.03 22.55
CA ASP A 88 -0.59 -12.24 21.84
C ASP A 88 -0.71 -11.96 20.33
N LEU A 89 0.31 -12.40 19.57
CA LEU A 89 0.48 -12.12 18.14
C LEU A 89 -0.78 -12.52 17.35
N GLU A 90 -1.48 -13.58 17.75
CA GLU A 90 -2.75 -13.98 17.16
C GLU A 90 -3.83 -12.91 17.33
N ARG A 91 -3.99 -12.35 18.54
CA ARG A 91 -5.00 -11.32 18.81
C ARG A 91 -4.68 -10.00 18.11
N TRP A 92 -3.40 -9.67 17.92
CA TRP A 92 -2.99 -8.51 17.11
C TRP A 92 -3.27 -8.72 15.61
N LEU A 93 -2.97 -9.91 15.07
CA LEU A 93 -3.31 -10.29 13.68
C LEU A 93 -4.82 -10.24 13.41
N HIS A 94 -5.63 -10.54 14.43
CA HIS A 94 -7.10 -10.43 14.39
C HIS A 94 -7.64 -9.02 14.68
N GLY A 95 -6.78 -8.07 15.05
CA GLY A 95 -7.17 -6.68 15.30
C GLY A 95 -7.78 -6.40 16.68
N GLU A 96 -7.59 -7.31 17.63
CA GLU A 96 -8.20 -7.27 18.96
C GLU A 96 -7.34 -6.55 20.00
N ILE A 97 -6.07 -6.29 19.69
CA ILE A 97 -5.15 -5.56 20.58
C ILE A 97 -4.62 -4.33 19.83
N TYR A 98 -4.74 -3.16 20.47
CA TYR A 98 -4.22 -1.88 20.01
C TYR A 98 -3.33 -1.29 21.11
N ASN A 99 -2.04 -1.16 20.83
CA ASN A 99 -1.14 -0.30 21.59
C ASN A 99 -0.89 0.98 20.79
N GLY A 100 -1.77 1.95 20.98
CA GLY A 100 -1.48 3.35 20.74
C GLY A 100 -1.36 4.06 22.07
N ASP A 101 -0.11 4.39 22.40
CA ASP A 101 0.41 5.36 23.38
C ASP A 101 -0.23 5.45 24.77
N SER A 102 0.61 5.24 25.78
CA SER A 102 0.67 6.04 27.01
C SER A 102 2.10 6.46 27.27
#